data_AF-A0A0Q8F498-F1
#
_entry.id   AF-A0A0Q8F498-F1
#
_cell.length_a   1.000
_cell.length_b   1.000
_cell.length_c   1.000
_cell.angle_alpha   90.00
_cell.angle_beta   90.00
_cell.angle_gamma   90.00
#
_symmetry.space_group_name_H-M   'P 1'
#
loop_
_entity.id
_entity.type
_entity.pdbx_description
1 polymer ?
#
loop_
_entity_poly.entity_id
_entity_poly.type
_entity_poly.pdbx_seq_one_letter_code
_entity_poly.pdbx_strand_id
1 'polypeptide(L)' 'MSSISLLISPFGVESIDARLDPERDSRVNAYRLVHEQQGPGSDVRWFFFAKADLSKPEAMARAQQWYETSRHPDWPGFRH' A
#
# COMPACT_ATOMS: atom_id res chain seq x y z
N MET A 1 -0.76 -5.50 16.89
CA MET A 1 -1.24 -5.20 15.53
C MET A 1 -0.14 -4.49 14.79
N SER A 2 0.38 -5.12 13.75
CA SER A 2 1.40 -4.52 12.88
C SER A 2 0.74 -3.78 11.73
N SER A 3 1.44 -2.83 11.14
CA SER A 3 0.94 -2.07 9.99
C SER A 3 2.01 -1.99 8.92
N ILE A 4 1.61 -2.15 7.67
CA ILE A 4 2.46 -2.02 6.49
C ILE A 4 1.83 -0.99 5.57
N SER A 5 2.62 -0.04 5.09
CA SER A 5 2.21 0.95 4.11
C SER A 5 2.93 0.73 2.79
N LEU A 6 2.18 0.69 1.69
CA LEU A 6 2.74 0.73 0.34
C LEU A 6 2.65 2.14 -0.22
N LEU A 7 3.79 2.68 -0.65
CA LEU A 7 3.88 3.94 -1.39
C LEU A 7 3.95 3.64 -2.87
N ILE A 8 2.86 3.93 -3.58
CA ILE A 8 2.68 3.61 -4.98
C ILE A 8 2.86 4.88 -5.80
N SER A 9 3.87 4.89 -6.65
CA SER A 9 4.19 5.99 -7.56
C SER A 9 4.30 5.49 -9.01
N PRO A 10 4.34 6.39 -10.00
CA PRO A 10 4.60 6.00 -11.39
C PRO A 10 5.92 5.24 -11.58
N PHE A 11 6.89 5.43 -10.68
CA PHE A 11 8.23 4.84 -10.79
C PHE A 11 8.37 3.50 -10.06
N GLY A 12 7.42 3.15 -9.18
CA GLY A 12 7.49 1.90 -8.42
C GLY A 12 6.65 1.90 -7.16
N VAL A 13 6.78 0.81 -6.41
CA VAL A 13 6.12 0.57 -5.13
C VAL A 13 7.18 0.35 -4.06
N GLU A 14 7.07 1.08 -2.95
CA GLU A 14 7.92 0.93 -1.78
C GLU A 14 7.08 0.40 -0.60
N SER A 15 7.64 -0.50 0.20
CA SER A 15 7.01 -1.06 1.40
C SER A 15 7.65 -0.50 2.66
N ILE A 16 6.81 -0.08 3.60
CA ILE A 16 7.22 0.50 4.88
C ILE A 16 6.48 -0.22 6.00
N ASP A 17 7.23 -0.78 6.96
CA ASP A 17 6.70 -1.54 8.10
C ASP A 17 6.15 -0.64 9.22
N ALA A 18 5.31 0.32 8.83
CA ALA A 18 4.58 1.20 9.72
C ALA A 18 3.30 1.70 9.06
N ARG A 19 2.38 2.25 9.86
CA ARG A 19 1.30 3.09 9.36
C ARG A 19 1.85 4.48 9.06
N LEU A 20 1.68 4.94 7.83
CA LEU A 20 2.02 6.30 7.44
C LEU A 20 0.80 7.22 7.53
N ASP A 21 1.07 8.49 7.80
CA ASP A 21 0.07 9.55 7.88
C ASP A 21 0.43 10.63 6.85
N PRO A 22 -0.26 10.70 5.70
CA PRO A 22 0.00 11.71 4.67
C PRO A 22 -0.16 13.15 5.16
N GLU A 23 -0.98 13.39 6.19
CA GLU A 23 -1.22 14.73 6.70
C GLU A 23 -0.08 15.21 7.61
N ARG A 24 0.68 14.26 8.19
CA ARG A 24 1.72 14.56 9.19
C ARG A 24 3.14 14.23 8.72
N ASP A 25 3.29 13.35 7.74
CA ASP A 25 4.58 12.92 7.21
C ASP A 25 4.86 13.61 5.87
N SER A 26 5.78 14.58 5.91
CA SER A 26 6.17 15.37 4.74
C SER A 26 6.78 14.54 3.60
N ARG A 27 7.23 13.31 3.88
CA ARG A 27 7.77 12.40 2.85
C ARG A 27 6.65 11.84 1.95
N VAL A 28 5.43 11.79 2.45
CA VAL A 28 4.28 11.15 1.79
C VAL A 28 3.05 12.05 1.68
N ASN A 29 3.20 13.35 1.96
CA ASN A 29 2.12 14.34 1.85
C ASN A 29 1.53 14.47 0.43
N ALA A 30 2.28 14.08 -0.60
CA ALA A 30 1.82 14.02 -1.98
C ALA A 30 1.04 12.73 -2.33
N TYR A 31 0.87 11.82 -1.36
CA TYR A 31 0.17 10.57 -1.54
C TYR A 31 -1.19 10.61 -0.85
N ARG A 32 -2.17 9.93 -1.43
CA ARG A 32 -3.49 9.72 -0.84
C ARG A 32 -3.70 8.25 -0.51
N LEU A 33 -4.39 7.97 0.58
CA LEU A 33 -4.85 6.61 0.87
C LEU A 33 -5.89 6.19 -0.19
N VAL A 34 -5.64 5.08 -0.88
CA VAL A 34 -6.55 4.55 -1.92
C VAL A 34 -7.20 3.23 -1.54
N HIS A 35 -6.58 2.48 -0.62
CA HIS A 35 -7.10 1.22 -0.13
C HIS A 35 -6.55 0.90 1.27
N GLU A 36 -7.36 0.26 2.10
CA GLU A 36 -6.98 -0.30 3.39
C GLU A 36 -7.50 -1.73 3.42
N GLN A 37 -6.66 -2.68 3.85
CA GLN A 37 -7.07 -4.08 3.93
C GLN A 37 -6.36 -4.82 5.04
N GLN A 38 -7.08 -5.72 5.69
CA GLN A 38 -6.55 -6.70 6.62
C GLN A 38 -6.87 -8.10 6.09
N GLY A 39 -5.87 -8.99 6.08
CA GLY A 39 -6.05 -10.37 5.63
C GLY A 39 -6.82 -11.20 6.65
N PRO A 40 -7.60 -12.22 6.21
CA PRO A 40 -8.23 -13.17 7.12
C PRO A 40 -7.16 -13.92 7.92
N GLY A 41 -7.20 -13.82 9.25
CA GLY A 41 -6.24 -14.48 10.13
C GLY A 41 -4.88 -13.79 10.23
N SER A 42 -4.71 -12.60 9.64
CA SER A 42 -3.53 -11.76 9.86
C SER A 42 -3.88 -10.59 10.78
N ASP A 43 -3.01 -10.34 11.77
CA ASP A 43 -3.06 -9.15 12.61
C ASP A 43 -2.32 -7.95 11.98
N VAL A 44 -1.97 -8.07 10.70
CA VAL A 44 -1.28 -7.04 9.91
C VAL A 44 -2.29 -6.27 9.06
N ARG A 45 -2.25 -4.94 9.20
CA ARG A 45 -3.07 -4.02 8.41
C ARG A 45 -2.25 -3.37 7.31
N TRP A 46 -2.76 -3.42 6.10
CA TRP A 46 -2.14 -2.83 4.93
C TRP A 46 -2.82 -1.53 4.54
N PHE A 47 -2.00 -0.53 4.26
CA PHE A 47 -2.42 0.78 3.77
C PHE A 47 -1.77 1.02 2.41
N PHE A 48 -2.57 1.28 1.39
CA PHE A 48 -2.09 1.53 0.04
C PHE A 48 -2.23 3.02 -0.23
N PHE A 49 -1.10 3.70 -0.32
CA PHE A 49 -1.03 5.11 -0.64
C PHE A 49 -0.57 5.27 -2.08
N ALA A 50 -1.24 6.13 -2.85
CA ALA A 50 -0.87 6.40 -4.23
C ALA A 50 -0.65 7.89 -4.45
N LYS A 51 0.32 8.25 -5.30
CA LYS A 51 0.45 9.62 -5.81
C LYS A 51 -0.80 10.04 -6.58
N ALA A 52 -1.05 11.35 -6.62
CA ALA A 52 -2.26 11.91 -7.18
C ALA A 52 -2.48 11.59 -8.68
N ASP A 53 -1.38 11.34 -9.40
CA ASP A 53 -1.30 11.00 -10.81
C ASP A 53 -1.74 9.56 -11.15
N LEU A 54 -1.90 8.68 -10.15
CA LEU A 54 -2.38 7.31 -10.37
C LEU A 54 -3.85 7.16 -9.98
N SER A 55 -4.65 6.62 -10.89
CA SER A 55 -6.01 6.18 -10.54
C SER A 55 -5.97 5.03 -9.52
N LYS A 56 -7.08 4.81 -8.80
CA LYS A 56 -7.19 3.69 -7.86
C LYS A 56 -6.93 2.33 -8.55
N PRO A 57 -7.52 2.01 -9.72
CA PRO A 57 -7.23 0.75 -10.40
C PRO A 57 -5.74 0.57 -10.76
N GLU A 58 -5.09 1.62 -11.26
CA GLU A 58 -3.65 1.58 -11.58
C GLU A 58 -2.79 1.35 -10.33
N ALA A 59 -3.13 2.02 -9.22
CA ALA A 59 -2.43 1.84 -7.96
C ALA A 59 -2.56 0.40 -7.45
N MET A 60 -3.77 -0.16 -7.50
CA MET A 60 -4.03 -1.54 -7.09
C MET A 60 -3.29 -2.55 -7.98
N ALA A 61 -3.27 -2.35 -9.30
CA ALA A 61 -2.54 -3.21 -10.22
C ALA A 61 -1.02 -3.21 -9.93
N ARG A 62 -0.44 -2.04 -9.65
CA ARG A 62 0.97 -1.91 -9.28
C ARG A 62 1.29 -2.59 -7.95
N ALA A 63 0.41 -2.47 -6.96
CA ALA A 63 0.57 -3.16 -5.69
C ALA A 63 0.48 -4.69 -5.85
N GLN A 64 -0.40 -5.19 -6.72
CA GLN A 64 -0.44 -6.62 -7.08
C GLN A 64 0.87 -7.08 -7.72
N GLN A 65 1.38 -6.32 -8.69
CA GLN A 65 2.64 -6.61 -9.37
C GLN A 65 3.84 -6.60 -8.40
N TRP A 66 3.85 -5.66 -7.45
CA TRP A 66 4.85 -5.63 -6.37
C TRP A 66 4.80 -6.90 -5.52
N TYR A 67 3.60 -7.40 -5.19
CA TYR A 67 3.48 -8.67 -4.46
C TYR A 67 3.99 -9.86 -5.28
N GLU A 68 3.66 -9.93 -6.58
CA GLU A 68 4.10 -11.04 -7.45
C GLU A 68 5.63 -11.16 -7.51
N THR A 69 6.35 -10.05 -7.36
CA THR A 69 7.82 -10.00 -7.36
C THR A 69 8.43 -10.20 -5.97
N SER A 70 7.90 -9.54 -4.94
CA SER A 70 8.44 -9.60 -3.58
C SER A 70 8.03 -10.87 -2.82
N ARG A 71 6.87 -11.44 -3.16
CA ARG A 71 6.19 -12.54 -2.45
C ARG A 71 6.06 -12.27 -0.94
N HIS A 72 5.70 -11.03 -0.59
CA HIS A 72 5.62 -10.61 0.81
C HIS A 72 4.69 -11.53 1.62
N PRO A 73 5.16 -12.13 2.73
CA PRO A 73 4.41 -13.17 3.46
C PRO A 73 3.10 -12.66 4.05
N ASP A 74 3.05 -11.40 4.49
CA ASP A 74 1.86 -10.80 5.10
C ASP A 74 0.86 -10.21 4.10
N TRP A 75 1.05 -10.37 2.79
CA TRP A 75 0.18 -9.76 1.77
C TRP A 75 -1.28 -10.20 1.96
N PRO A 76 -2.24 -9.25 1.98
CA PRO A 76 -3.63 -9.56 2.33
C PRO A 76 -4.44 -10.10 1.15
N GLY A 77 -3.88 -10.14 -0.08
CA GLY A 77 -4.62 -10.37 -1.31
C GLY A 77 -5.48 -9.16 -1.70
N PHE A 78 -6.08 -9.18 -2.89
CA PHE A 78 -7.21 -8.33 -3.22
C PHE A 78 -8.47 -9.19 -3.26
N ARG A 79 -9.43 -8.90 -2.37
CA ARG A 79 -10.75 -9.51 -2.45
C ARG A 79 -11.61 -8.66 -3.38
N HIS A 80 -12.23 -9.31 -4.36
CA HIS A 80 -13.25 -8.72 -5.23
C HIS A 80 -14.56 -8.48 -4.46
#